data_AF-A0AA50K571-F1
#
_entry.id   AF-A0AA50K571-F1
#
_cell.length_a   1.000
_cell.length_b   1.000
_cell.length_c   1.000
_cell.angle_alpha   90.00
_cell.angle_beta   90.00
_cell.angle_gamma   90.00
#
_symmetry.space_group_name_H-M   'P 1'
#
loop_
_entity.id
_entity.type
_entity.pdbx_description
1 polymer ?
#
loop_
_entity_poly.entity_id
_entity_poly.type
_entity_poly.pdbx_seq_one_letter_code
_entity_poly.pdbx_strand_id
1 'polypeptide(L)'
;DVMAFERYVEPGRVALVADGKLKGKLVSIVDVINQTRALVDGPGSGIPRQQIRLNQLHLTKFRLSYSFTAPTRVVRKAWLDAKLDEKWAESQWAKNLANKEKRAQMTDFDRFKLTSARVKRNRARTAVFKSMKVKAARSGSFGKKKLIKTPAKKVRTKKAPAAKPAK
;
A
#
# COMPACT_ATOMS: atom_id res chain seq x y z
N ASP A 1 -22.71 -11.14 15.26
CA ASP A 1 -23.18 -10.06 14.39
C ASP A 1 -22.04 -9.23 13.85
N VAL A 2 -21.82 -9.27 12.53
CA VAL A 2 -20.84 -8.40 11.86
C VAL A 2 -21.59 -7.15 11.42
N MET A 3 -21.26 -5.99 12.00
CA MET A 3 -21.83 -4.72 11.55
C MET A 3 -21.36 -4.43 10.12
N ALA A 4 -22.28 -4.14 9.20
CA ALA A 4 -22.00 -3.96 7.78
C ALA A 4 -21.16 -2.71 7.45
N PHE A 5 -21.10 -1.72 8.35
CA PHE A 5 -20.34 -0.49 8.17
C PHE A 5 -19.25 -0.34 9.24
N GLU A 6 -18.03 -0.01 8.80
CA GLU A 6 -16.86 0.16 9.69
C GLU A 6 -16.44 1.63 9.88
N ARG A 7 -16.79 2.50 8.93
CA ARG A 7 -16.33 3.90 8.89
C ARG A 7 -17.52 4.83 8.84
N TYR A 8 -17.72 5.56 9.93
CA TYR A 8 -18.84 6.47 10.10
C TYR A 8 -18.39 7.92 10.07
N VAL A 9 -19.29 8.81 9.64
CA VAL A 9 -19.13 10.25 9.79
C VAL A 9 -19.45 10.59 11.24
N GLU A 10 -18.43 10.84 12.04
CA GLU A 10 -18.56 11.09 13.47
C GLU A 10 -17.47 12.08 13.95
N PRO A 11 -17.70 12.78 15.07
CA PRO A 11 -16.69 13.62 15.70
C PRO A 11 -15.40 12.84 15.98
N GLY A 12 -14.26 13.45 15.65
CA GLY A 12 -12.94 12.85 15.79
C GLY A 12 -12.50 11.98 14.62
N ARG A 13 -13.40 11.55 13.72
CA ARG A 13 -13.02 10.73 12.56
C ARG A 13 -12.08 11.51 11.63
N VAL A 14 -10.97 10.87 11.26
CA VAL A 14 -10.00 11.44 10.33
C VAL A 14 -10.38 11.09 8.91
N ALA A 15 -10.34 12.09 8.01
CA ALA A 15 -10.64 11.95 6.60
C ALA A 15 -9.51 12.54 5.75
N LEU A 16 -9.31 11.95 4.57
CA LEU A 16 -8.48 12.51 3.52
C LEU A 16 -9.35 13.34 2.57
N VAL A 17 -8.94 14.57 2.28
CA VAL A 17 -9.65 15.41 1.29
C VAL A 17 -9.31 14.92 -0.12
N ALA A 18 -10.33 14.51 -0.88
CA ALA A 18 -10.19 13.94 -2.21
C ALA A 18 -10.06 14.98 -3.33
N ASP A 19 -10.68 16.14 -3.15
CA ASP A 19 -10.84 17.17 -4.18
C ASP A 19 -10.80 18.60 -3.61
N GLY A 20 -10.63 19.58 -4.50
CA GLY A 20 -10.57 21.00 -4.18
C GLY A 20 -9.18 21.48 -3.77
N LYS A 21 -9.11 22.71 -3.24
CA LYS A 21 -7.85 23.39 -2.87
C LYS A 21 -7.05 22.67 -1.78
N LEU A 22 -7.72 21.82 -0.99
CA LEU A 22 -7.15 21.10 0.14
C LEU A 22 -6.86 19.61 -0.18
N LYS A 23 -6.91 19.23 -1.45
CA LYS A 23 -6.72 17.85 -1.91
C LYS A 23 -5.43 17.23 -1.37
N GLY A 24 -5.52 15.98 -0.91
CA GLY A 24 -4.40 15.19 -0.41
C GLY A 24 -4.02 15.47 1.04
N LYS A 25 -4.66 16.43 1.70
CA LYS A 25 -4.42 16.75 3.11
C LYS A 25 -5.38 16.00 4.03
N LEU A 26 -4.93 15.76 5.26
CA LEU A 26 -5.75 15.14 6.30
C LEU A 26 -6.53 16.20 7.08
N VAL A 27 -7.75 15.82 7.45
CA VAL A 27 -8.63 16.61 8.32
C VAL A 27 -9.31 15.70 9.32
N SER A 28 -9.71 16.26 10.46
CA SER A 28 -10.57 15.58 11.43
C SER A 28 -11.96 16.24 11.40
N ILE A 29 -13.00 15.42 11.41
CA ILE A 29 -14.39 15.88 11.49
C ILE A 29 -14.65 16.31 12.93
N VAL A 30 -14.97 17.59 13.13
CA VAL A 30 -15.27 18.14 14.46
C VAL A 30 -16.75 18.00 14.78
N ASP A 31 -17.59 18.34 13.80
CA ASP A 31 -19.05 18.33 13.94
C ASP A 31 -19.73 18.09 12.58
N VAL A 32 -20.99 17.63 12.62
CA VAL A 32 -21.81 17.36 11.43
C VAL A 32 -22.83 18.48 11.30
N ILE A 33 -22.65 19.34 10.29
CA ILE A 33 -23.52 20.51 10.09
C ILE A 33 -24.87 20.06 9.53
N ASN A 34 -24.84 19.26 8.46
CA ASN A 34 -26.02 18.69 7.84
C ASN A 34 -25.67 17.42 7.06
N GLN A 35 -26.66 16.81 6.40
CA GLN A 35 -26.48 15.56 5.65
C GLN A 35 -25.38 15.60 4.59
N THR A 36 -24.99 16.78 4.10
CA THR A 36 -24.02 16.93 3.00
C THR A 36 -22.71 17.58 3.43
N ARG A 37 -22.65 18.18 4.62
CA ARG A 37 -21.54 19.03 5.07
C ARG A 37 -21.13 18.71 6.51
N ALA A 38 -19.83 18.70 6.74
CA ALA A 38 -19.24 18.60 8.06
C ALA A 38 -18.32 19.79 8.34
N LEU A 39 -18.23 20.15 9.61
CA LEU A 39 -17.20 21.05 10.12
C LEU A 39 -15.93 20.23 10.31
N VAL A 40 -14.85 20.65 9.67
CA VAL A 40 -13.56 19.97 9.72
C VAL A 40 -12.47 20.88 10.22
N ASP A 41 -11.45 20.28 10.82
CA ASP A 41 -10.26 20.97 11.32
C ASP A 41 -9.02 20.10 11.07
N GLY A 42 -7.92 20.70 10.62
CA GLY A 42 -6.70 19.98 10.26
C GLY A 42 -5.45 20.70 10.75
N PRO A 43 -5.30 20.93 12.06
CA PRO A 43 -4.19 21.74 12.60
C PRO A 43 -2.82 21.13 12.31
N GLY A 44 -2.69 19.80 12.21
CA GLY A 44 -1.43 19.14 11.83
C GLY A 44 -1.10 19.24 10.34
N SER A 45 -2.10 19.37 9.48
CA SER A 45 -1.93 19.54 8.01
C SER A 45 -1.97 21.00 7.55
N GLY A 46 -1.99 21.95 8.48
CA GLY A 46 -2.08 23.39 8.20
C GLY A 46 -3.40 23.81 7.55
N ILE A 47 -4.50 23.09 7.84
CA ILE A 47 -5.84 23.44 7.36
C ILE A 47 -6.58 24.19 8.48
N PRO A 48 -7.04 25.42 8.25
CA PRO A 48 -7.87 26.13 9.21
C PRO A 48 -9.25 25.47 9.30
N ARG A 49 -9.92 25.70 10.42
CA ARG A 49 -11.28 25.22 10.64
C ARG A 49 -12.24 25.77 9.57
N GLN A 50 -12.92 24.88 8.87
CA GLN A 50 -13.86 25.25 7.81
C GLN A 50 -14.91 24.16 7.58
N GLN A 51 -15.96 24.49 6.84
CA GLN A 51 -16.92 23.49 6.35
C GLN A 51 -16.40 22.81 5.08
N ILE A 52 -16.65 21.51 4.95
CA ILE A 52 -16.38 20.71 3.73
C ILE A 52 -17.59 19.81 3.42
N ARG A 53 -17.83 19.56 2.13
CA ARG A 53 -18.84 18.60 1.69
C ARG A 53 -18.37 17.16 1.94
N LEU A 54 -19.24 16.31 2.50
CA LEU A 54 -18.91 14.92 2.80
C LEU A 54 -18.47 14.13 1.57
N ASN A 55 -19.01 14.43 0.39
CA ASN A 55 -18.63 13.79 -0.88
C ASN A 55 -17.15 14.04 -1.27
N GLN A 56 -16.52 15.08 -0.72
CA GLN A 56 -15.10 15.39 -0.94
C GLN A 56 -14.19 14.72 0.08
N LEU A 57 -14.73 14.00 1.05
CA LEU A 57 -13.98 13.37 2.13
C LEU A 57 -13.96 11.86 1.93
N HIS A 58 -12.76 11.27 2.05
CA HIS A 58 -12.61 9.83 2.19
C HIS A 58 -12.26 9.49 3.63
N LEU A 59 -13.21 8.86 4.33
CA LEU A 59 -13.03 8.48 5.73
C LEU A 59 -11.92 7.45 5.88
N THR A 60 -11.03 7.70 6.84
CA THR A 60 -9.95 6.78 7.18
C THR A 60 -10.34 5.93 8.39
N LYS A 61 -9.53 4.91 8.68
CA LYS A 61 -9.71 4.08 9.88
C LYS A 61 -9.36 4.81 11.19
N PHE A 62 -8.67 5.94 11.11
CA PHE A 62 -8.20 6.67 12.29
C PHE A 62 -9.31 7.54 12.88
N ARG A 63 -9.37 7.57 14.21
CA ARG A 63 -10.28 8.38 15.00
C ARG A 63 -9.49 9.02 16.14
N LEU A 64 -9.67 10.31 16.32
CA LEU A 64 -9.17 11.09 17.44
C LEU A 64 -10.26 11.14 18.52
N SER A 65 -9.86 11.11 19.79
CA SER A 65 -10.81 11.22 20.90
C SER A 65 -10.90 12.67 21.36
N TYR A 66 -12.00 13.34 21.05
CA TYR A 66 -12.37 14.65 21.59
C TYR A 66 -13.89 14.86 21.46
N SER A 67 -14.45 15.79 22.25
CA SER A 67 -15.88 16.11 22.21
C SER A 67 -16.27 16.80 20.91
N PHE A 68 -17.50 16.57 20.43
CA PHE A 68 -18.09 17.42 19.39
C PHE A 68 -18.04 18.89 19.85
N THR A 69 -17.83 19.82 18.91
CA THR A 69 -17.64 21.27 19.17
C THR A 69 -16.30 21.67 19.80
N ALA A 70 -15.35 20.73 20.00
CA ALA A 70 -14.03 21.07 20.56
C ALA A 70 -13.30 22.19 19.76
N PRO A 71 -12.60 23.13 20.43
CA PRO A 71 -11.83 24.18 19.77
C PRO A 71 -10.54 23.64 19.15
N THR A 72 -9.95 24.37 18.19
CA THR A 72 -8.76 23.93 17.44
C THR A 72 -7.57 23.57 18.34
N ARG A 73 -7.43 24.23 19.50
CA ARG A 73 -6.41 23.90 20.51
C ARG A 73 -6.53 22.45 21.00
N VAL A 74 -7.75 21.98 21.26
CA VAL A 74 -8.02 20.62 21.74
C VAL A 74 -7.82 19.61 20.61
N VAL A 75 -8.29 19.93 19.41
CA VAL A 75 -8.07 19.07 18.22
C VAL A 75 -6.59 18.91 17.93
N ARG A 76 -5.80 20.00 18.02
CA ARG A 76 -4.34 19.98 17.85
C ARG A 76 -3.67 19.09 18.90
N LYS A 77 -4.06 19.21 20.16
CA LYS A 77 -3.54 18.35 21.23
C LYS A 77 -3.83 16.87 20.93
N ALA A 78 -5.08 16.53 20.64
CA ALA A 78 -5.47 15.15 20.30
C ALA A 78 -4.73 14.61 19.07
N TRP A 79 -4.49 15.46 18.06
CA TRP A 79 -3.74 15.10 16.85
C TRP A 79 -2.29 14.70 17.15
N LEU A 80 -1.62 15.49 17.99
CA LEU A 80 -0.23 15.27 18.40
C LEU A 80 -0.13 14.07 19.36
N ASP A 81 -1.01 13.99 20.36
CA ASP A 81 -1.06 12.88 21.34
C ASP A 81 -1.29 11.54 20.62
N ALA A 82 -2.11 11.54 19.57
CA ALA A 82 -2.35 10.36 18.76
C ALA A 82 -1.22 10.03 17.77
N LYS A 83 -0.21 10.90 17.60
CA LYS A 83 0.85 10.80 16.58
C LYS A 83 0.28 10.47 15.21
N LEU A 84 -0.76 11.21 14.80
CA LEU A 84 -1.56 10.86 13.64
C LEU A 84 -0.75 10.87 12.34
N ASP A 85 0.18 11.82 12.19
CA ASP A 85 0.97 11.97 10.98
C ASP A 85 1.93 10.78 10.78
N GLU A 86 2.53 10.26 11.85
CA GLU A 86 3.35 9.05 11.83
C GLU A 86 2.52 7.83 11.45
N LYS A 87 1.38 7.64 12.12
CA LYS A 87 0.45 6.53 11.85
C LYS A 87 -0.10 6.57 10.42
N TRP A 88 -0.35 7.77 9.89
CA TRP A 88 -0.75 7.96 8.51
C TRP A 88 0.37 7.57 7.56
N ALA A 89 1.59 8.08 7.77
CA ALA A 89 2.75 7.78 6.93
C ALA A 89 3.08 6.27 6.89
N GLU A 90 2.88 5.56 8.00
CA GLU A 90 3.07 4.10 8.05
C GLU A 90 1.99 3.34 7.27
N SER A 91 0.79 3.91 7.13
CA SER A 91 -0.34 3.25 6.50
C SER A 91 -0.07 2.85 5.05
N GLN A 92 -0.61 1.70 4.63
CA GLN A 92 -0.53 1.25 3.24
C GLN A 92 -1.16 2.25 2.27
N TRP A 93 -2.19 2.98 2.72
CA TRP A 93 -2.83 4.00 1.89
C TRP A 93 -1.89 5.17 1.60
N ALA A 94 -1.24 5.74 2.62
CA ALA A 94 -0.26 6.81 2.41
C ALA A 94 0.92 6.34 1.56
N LYS A 95 1.44 5.13 1.81
CA LYS A 95 2.50 4.52 0.99
C LYS A 95 2.08 4.38 -0.47
N ASN A 96 0.84 3.96 -0.74
CA ASN A 96 0.31 3.86 -2.09
C ASN A 96 0.14 5.22 -2.77
N LEU A 97 -0.29 6.24 -2.02
CA LEU A 97 -0.41 7.61 -2.53
C LEU A 97 0.97 8.18 -2.90
N ALA A 98 1.96 8.05 -2.01
CA ALA A 98 3.33 8.46 -2.27
C ALA A 98 3.95 7.70 -3.45
N ASN A 99 3.66 6.40 -3.60
CA ASN A 99 4.09 5.62 -4.76
C ASN A 99 3.44 6.08 -6.06
N LYS A 100 2.18 6.53 -6.03
CA LYS A 100 1.48 7.09 -7.20
C LYS A 100 2.14 8.40 -7.62
N GLU A 101 2.48 9.27 -6.68
CA GLU A 101 3.18 10.53 -6.93
C GLU A 101 4.59 10.29 -7.51
N LYS A 102 5.38 9.41 -6.89
CA LYS A 102 6.71 9.02 -7.41
C LYS A 102 6.65 8.45 -8.83
N ARG A 103 5.60 7.71 -9.16
CA ARG A 103 5.39 7.19 -10.53
C ARG A 103 5.04 8.29 -11.52
N ALA A 104 4.25 9.28 -11.10
CA ALA A 104 3.92 10.43 -11.94
C ALA A 104 5.15 11.30 -12.23
N GLN A 105 6.06 11.44 -11.26
CA GLN A 105 7.30 12.21 -11.37
C GLN A 105 8.45 11.46 -12.07
N MET A 106 8.24 10.21 -12.49
CA MET A 106 9.31 9.35 -13.00
C MET A 106 9.80 9.77 -14.39
N THR A 107 11.10 10.03 -14.49
CA THR A 107 11.79 10.36 -15.75
C THR A 107 11.92 9.13 -16.65
N ASP A 108 12.21 9.33 -17.94
CA ASP A 108 12.37 8.23 -18.89
C ASP A 108 13.51 7.26 -18.51
N PHE A 109 14.65 7.80 -18.08
CA PHE A 109 15.77 6.99 -17.61
C PHE A 109 15.42 6.14 -16.38
N ASP A 110 14.60 6.67 -15.46
CA ASP A 110 14.11 5.91 -14.32
C ASP A 110 13.18 4.76 -14.73
N ARG A 111 12.35 4.96 -15.76
CA ARG A 111 11.51 3.89 -16.33
C ARG A 111 12.35 2.79 -16.97
N PHE A 112 13.43 3.14 -17.65
CA PHE A 112 14.38 2.17 -18.19
C PHE A 112 15.03 1.32 -17.08
N LYS A 113 15.53 1.97 -16.01
CA LYS A 113 16.08 1.28 -14.83
C LYS A 113 15.04 0.36 -14.17
N LEU A 114 13.82 0.86 -13.96
CA LEU A 114 12.72 0.09 -13.37
C LEU A 114 12.39 -1.16 -14.21
N THR A 115 12.31 -1.01 -15.53
CA THR A 115 11.99 -2.10 -16.46
C THR A 115 13.08 -3.17 -16.43
N SER A 116 14.34 -2.76 -16.51
CA SER A 116 15.50 -3.66 -16.41
C SER A 116 15.50 -4.45 -15.09
N ALA A 117 15.27 -3.77 -13.96
CA ALA A 117 15.18 -4.42 -12.65
C ALA A 117 13.98 -5.38 -12.56
N ARG A 118 12.82 -4.99 -13.10
CA ARG A 118 11.59 -5.82 -13.12
C ARG A 118 11.78 -7.10 -13.93
N VAL A 119 12.45 -7.04 -15.08
CA VAL A 119 12.76 -8.21 -15.91
C VAL A 119 13.64 -9.20 -15.13
N LYS A 120 14.73 -8.72 -14.52
CA LYS A 120 15.62 -9.55 -13.69
C LYS A 120 14.87 -10.22 -12.54
N ARG A 121 14.07 -9.46 -11.79
CA ARG A 121 13.23 -9.98 -10.69
C ARG A 121 12.22 -11.03 -11.18
N ASN A 122 11.53 -10.76 -12.29
CA ASN A 122 10.50 -11.66 -12.81
C ASN A 122 11.09 -12.99 -13.29
N ARG A 123 12.29 -12.99 -13.89
CA ARG A 123 12.99 -14.22 -14.27
C ARG A 123 13.26 -15.10 -13.05
N ALA A 124 13.84 -14.54 -11.99
CA ALA A 124 14.10 -15.26 -10.74
C ALA A 124 12.81 -15.78 -10.09
N ARG A 125 11.79 -14.92 -9.96
CA ARG A 125 10.48 -15.29 -9.39
C ARG A 125 9.80 -16.42 -10.17
N THR A 126 9.86 -16.37 -11.51
CA THR A 126 9.21 -17.38 -12.36
C THR A 126 9.88 -18.73 -12.24
N ALA A 127 11.21 -18.77 -12.11
CA ALA A 127 11.95 -20.01 -11.90
C ALA A 127 11.51 -20.70 -10.59
N VAL A 128 11.46 -19.95 -9.49
CA VAL A 128 11.01 -20.45 -8.17
C VAL A 128 9.54 -20.84 -8.20
N PHE A 129 8.67 -20.03 -8.80
CA PHE A 129 7.26 -20.35 -8.92
C PHE A 129 7.02 -21.66 -9.70
N LYS A 130 7.76 -21.88 -10.79
CA LYS A 130 7.68 -23.13 -11.57
C LYS A 130 8.15 -24.34 -10.76
N SER A 131 9.24 -24.22 -10.01
CA SER A 131 9.71 -25.33 -9.16
C SER A 131 8.71 -25.65 -8.05
N MET A 132 8.15 -24.63 -7.40
CA MET A 132 7.09 -24.78 -6.40
C MET A 132 5.83 -25.42 -6.99
N LYS A 133 5.40 -25.01 -8.19
CA LYS A 133 4.24 -25.58 -8.88
C LYS A 133 4.44 -27.08 -9.16
N VAL A 134 5.63 -27.47 -9.63
CA VAL A 134 5.95 -28.90 -9.85
C VAL A 134 5.95 -29.66 -8.53
N LYS A 135 6.50 -29.10 -7.45
CA LYS A 135 6.47 -29.71 -6.12
C LYS A 135 5.04 -29.90 -5.60
N ALA A 136 4.19 -28.86 -5.71
CA ALA A 136 2.79 -28.92 -5.30
C ALA A 136 1.95 -29.90 -6.13
N ALA A 137 2.23 -30.01 -7.43
CA ALA A 137 1.62 -31.02 -8.28
C ALA A 137 2.03 -32.45 -7.90
N ARG A 138 3.30 -32.66 -7.52
CA ARG A 138 3.80 -33.95 -7.02
C ARG A 138 3.22 -34.31 -5.65
N SER A 139 3.01 -33.33 -4.77
CA SER A 139 2.37 -33.54 -3.46
C SER A 139 0.85 -33.64 -3.54
N GLY A 140 0.26 -33.58 -4.75
CA GLY A 140 -1.17 -33.82 -4.96
C GLY A 140 -2.10 -32.68 -4.54
N SER A 141 -1.59 -31.50 -4.19
CA SER A 141 -2.44 -30.38 -3.70
C SER A 141 -3.30 -29.75 -4.81
N PHE A 142 -2.90 -29.93 -6.07
CA PHE A 142 -3.72 -29.63 -7.24
C PHE A 142 -3.99 -30.98 -7.90
N GLY A 143 -5.23 -31.47 -7.80
CA GLY A 143 -5.67 -32.84 -8.14
C GLY A 143 -4.85 -33.58 -9.20
N LYS A 144 -4.56 -34.86 -8.91
CA LYS A 144 -3.65 -35.78 -9.63
C LYS A 144 -3.59 -35.56 -11.16
N LYS A 145 -2.76 -34.63 -11.63
CA LYS A 145 -2.26 -34.67 -13.01
C LYS A 145 -1.06 -35.60 -13.04
N LYS A 146 -1.24 -36.81 -13.59
CA LYS A 146 -0.15 -37.72 -13.95
C LYS A 146 0.84 -36.94 -14.84
N LEU A 147 1.94 -36.48 -14.25
CA LEU A 147 3.04 -35.89 -15.02
C LEU A 147 3.78 -37.03 -15.71
N ILE A 148 3.83 -37.00 -17.04
CA ILE A 148 4.67 -37.88 -17.86
C ILE A 148 6.12 -37.70 -17.36
N LYS A 149 6.76 -38.81 -16.96
CA LYS A 149 8.18 -38.83 -16.57
C LYS A 149 9.02 -38.40 -17.77
N THR A 150 9.43 -37.13 -17.83
CA THR A 150 10.46 -36.72 -18.78
C THR A 150 11.80 -37.31 -18.31
N PRO A 151 12.54 -38.07 -19.13
CA PRO A 151 13.79 -38.69 -18.71
C PRO A 151 14.80 -37.60 -18.30
N ALA A 152 15.52 -37.86 -17.22
CA ALA A 152 16.54 -36.95 -16.70
C ALA A 152 17.56 -36.65 -17.82
N LYS A 153 17.69 -35.38 -18.21
CA LYS A 153 18.70 -34.94 -19.15
C LYS A 153 20.06 -35.14 -18.47
N LYS A 154 20.81 -36.18 -18.86
CA LYS A 154 22.17 -36.45 -18.39
C LYS A 154 22.99 -35.16 -18.52
N VAL A 155 23.44 -34.61 -17.40
CA VAL A 155 24.43 -33.53 -17.39
C VAL A 155 25.69 -34.10 -18.04
N ARG A 156 26.12 -33.55 -19.18
CA ARG A 156 27.43 -33.88 -19.77
C ARG A 156 28.50 -33.41 -18.80
N THR A 157 29.07 -34.33 -18.03
CA THR A 157 30.35 -34.09 -17.35
C THR A 157 31.41 -33.87 -18.43
N LYS A 158 32.06 -32.70 -18.41
CA LYS A 158 33.22 -32.46 -19.27
C LYS A 158 34.31 -33.45 -18.83
N LYS A 159 34.75 -34.33 -19.73
CA LYS A 159 35.89 -35.23 -19.53
C LYS A 159 37.12 -34.36 -19.25
N ALA A 160 37.83 -34.64 -18.15
CA ALA A 160 39.05 -33.93 -17.81
C ALA A 160 40.09 -34.08 -18.94
N PRO A 161 40.90 -33.04 -19.23
CA PRO A 161 41.91 -33.12 -20.27
C PRO A 161 42.98 -34.14 -19.88
N ALA A 162 43.25 -35.10 -20.78
CA ALA A 162 44.32 -36.08 -20.59
C ALA A 162 45.68 -35.37 -20.64
N ALA A 163 46.52 -35.60 -19.63
CA ALA A 163 47.90 -35.14 -19.62
C ALA A 163 48.65 -35.78 -20.79
N LYS A 164 49.32 -34.96 -21.62
CA LYS A 164 50.20 -35.45 -22.68
C LYS A 164 51.48 -36.00 -22.03
N PRO A 165 52.01 -37.15 -22.48
CA PRO A 165 53.30 -37.64 -22.01
C PRO A 165 54.42 -36.70 -22.47
N ALA A 166 55.34 -36.37 -21.56
CA ALA A 166 56.53 -35.59 -21.84
C ALA A 166 57.45 -36.33 -22.83
N LYS A 167 58.06 -35.58 -23.75
CA LYS A 167 59.22 -36.01 -24.52
C LYS A 167 60.48 -35.58 -23.80
#